data_AF-A0A927MGS7-F1
#
_entry.id   AF-A0A927MGS7-F1
#
_cell.length_a   1.000
_cell.length_b   1.000
_cell.length_c   1.000
_cell.angle_alpha   90.00
_cell.angle_beta   90.00
_cell.angle_gamma   90.00
#
_symmetry.space_group_name_H-M   'P 1'
#
loop_
_entity.id
_entity.type
_entity.pdbx_description
1 polymer ?
#
loop_
_entity_poly.entity_id
_entity_poly.type
_entity_poly.pdbx_seq_one_letter_code
_entity_poly.pdbx_strand_id
1 'polypeptide(L)' 'MKNVKWVFVLYSLGAIASMCAIGVAVGMRSLPIAILAIVALILIMGNGFKTKKKMREQGLF' A
#
# COMPACT_ATOMS: atom_id res chain seq x y z
N MET A 1 -9.98 16.84 17.78
CA MET A 1 -9.02 16.55 16.69
C MET A 1 -8.77 15.05 16.69
N LYS A 2 -9.55 14.29 15.93
CA LYS A 2 -9.82 12.85 16.15
C LYS A 2 -8.73 11.97 15.49
N ASN A 3 -7.95 11.26 16.30
CA ASN A 3 -7.19 10.03 16.03
C ASN A 3 -7.00 9.63 14.55
N VAL A 4 -6.33 10.47 13.75
CA VAL A 4 -5.85 10.03 12.44
C VAL A 4 -4.83 8.94 12.71
N LYS A 5 -5.20 7.71 12.39
CA LYS A 5 -4.31 6.56 12.54
C LYS A 5 -3.21 6.71 11.49
N TRP A 6 -2.10 7.29 11.92
CA TRP A 6 -0.90 7.55 11.12
C TRP A 6 -0.43 6.32 10.32
N VAL A 7 -0.70 5.11 10.83
CA VAL A 7 -0.49 3.85 10.13
C VAL A 7 -1.18 3.79 8.76
N PHE A 8 -2.40 4.32 8.60
CA PHE A 8 -3.07 4.38 7.29
C PHE A 8 -2.42 5.36 6.32
N VAL A 9 -1.85 6.44 6.86
CA VAL A 9 -1.12 7.43 6.06
C VAL A 9 0.13 6.78 5.49
N LEU A 10 0.86 6.02 6.30
CA LEU A 10 2.02 5.24 5.85
C LEU A 10 1.65 4.19 4.79
N TYR A 11 0.56 3.45 4.97
CA TYR A 11 0.07 2.50 3.96
C TYR A 11 -0.35 3.20 2.66
N SER A 12 -0.99 4.37 2.74
CA SER A 12 -1.39 5.14 1.54
C SER A 12 -0.18 5.69 0.80
N LEU A 13 0.81 6.22 1.52
CA LEU A 13 2.07 6.68 0.92
C LEU A 13 2.82 5.53 0.24
N GLY A 14 2.89 4.37 0.88
CA GLY A 14 3.48 3.17 0.29
C GLY A 14 2.74 2.73 -0.99
N ALA A 15 1.41 2.76 -0.99
CA ALA A 15 0.61 2.41 -2.16
C ALA A 15 0.82 3.39 -3.32
N ILE A 16 0.89 4.69 -3.04
CA ILE A 16 1.21 5.73 -4.03
C ILE A 16 2.61 5.49 -4.62
N ALA A 17 3.61 5.22 -3.77
CA ALA A 17 4.97 4.92 -4.22
C ALA A 17 5.01 3.67 -5.13
N SER A 18 4.26 2.61 -4.79
CA SER A 18 4.14 1.43 -5.66
C SER A 18 3.45 1.75 -6.98
N MET A 19 2.39 2.58 -7.01
CA MET A 19 1.76 2.99 -8.27
C MET A 19 2.71 3.82 -9.15
N CYS A 20 3.51 4.71 -8.56
CA CYS A 20 4.55 5.44 -9.29
C CYS A 20 5.61 4.49 -9.86
N ALA A 21 6.06 3.50 -9.07
CA ALA A 21 7.02 2.50 -9.52
C ALA A 21 6.48 1.65 -10.70
N ILE A 22 5.18 1.32 -10.70
CA ILE A 22 4.53 0.67 -11.86
C ILE A 22 4.61 1.58 -13.09
N GLY A 23 4.30 2.87 -12.96
CA GLY A 23 4.41 3.83 -14.06
C GLY A 23 5.83 3.90 -14.66
N VAL A 24 6.85 3.94 -13.79
CA VAL A 24 8.26 3.90 -14.22
C VAL A 24 8.60 2.59 -14.92
N ALA A 25 8.15 1.45 -14.38
CA ALA A 25 8.38 0.13 -14.97
C ALA A 25 7.77 0.01 -16.38
N VAL A 26 6.56 0.55 -16.57
CA VAL A 26 5.88 0.60 -17.87
C VAL A 26 6.62 1.50 -18.84
N GLY A 27 7.07 2.68 -18.40
CA GLY A 27 7.89 3.59 -19.22
C GLY A 27 9.20 2.97 -19.67
N MET A 28 9.83 2.16 -18.82
CA MET A 28 11.05 1.39 -19.14
C MET A 28 10.79 0.09 -19.91
N ARG A 29 9.52 -0.25 -20.25
CA ARG A 29 9.10 -1.54 -20.84
C ARG A 29 9.72 -2.77 -20.13
N SER A 30 9.92 -2.66 -18.82
CA SER A 30 10.62 -3.68 -18.05
C SER A 30 9.64 -4.55 -17.28
N LEU A 31 9.29 -5.70 -17.87
CA LEU A 31 8.45 -6.74 -17.25
C LEU A 31 8.85 -7.10 -15.80
N PRO A 32 10.14 -7.34 -15.46
CA PRO A 32 10.50 -7.77 -14.11
C PRO A 32 10.22 -6.68 -13.06
N ILE A 33 10.44 -5.41 -13.41
CA ILE A 33 10.19 -4.27 -12.51
C ILE A 33 8.67 -4.10 -12.31
N ALA A 34 7.88 -4.30 -13.36
CA ALA A 34 6.42 -4.23 -13.27
C ALA A 34 5.86 -5.31 -12.33
N ILE A 35 6.33 -6.56 -12.46
CA ILE A 35 5.92 -7.67 -11.58
C ILE A 35 6.30 -7.38 -10.12
N LEU A 36 7.53 -6.92 -9.87
CA LEU A 36 7.98 -6.55 -8.53
C LEU A 36 7.12 -5.44 -7.93
N ALA A 37 6.79 -4.40 -8.70
CA ALA A 37 5.97 -3.30 -8.23
C ALA A 37 4.52 -3.72 -7.94
N ILE A 38 3.94 -4.63 -8.73
CA ILE A 38 2.62 -5.22 -8.48
C ILE A 38 2.63 -6.04 -7.19
N VAL A 39 3.63 -6.89 -6.99
CA VAL A 39 3.77 -7.69 -5.75
C VAL A 39 3.91 -6.78 -4.53
N ALA A 40 4.73 -5.72 -4.62
CA ALA A 40 4.86 -4.73 -3.56
C ALA A 40 3.51 -4.05 -3.25
N LEU A 41 2.74 -3.68 -4.27
CA LEU A 41 1.42 -3.07 -4.11
C LEU A 41 0.45 -4.03 -3.40
N ILE A 42 0.42 -5.31 -3.79
CA ILE A 42 -0.41 -6.34 -3.14
C ILE A 42 -0.02 -6.50 -1.67
N LEU A 43 1.27 -6.50 -1.33
CA LEU A 43 1.73 -6.61 0.05
C LEU A 43 1.34 -5.39 0.89
N ILE A 44 1.48 -4.18 0.35
CA ILE A 44 1.12 -2.93 1.04
C ILE A 44 -0.39 -2.87 1.27
N MET A 45 -1.19 -3.14 0.23
CA MET A 45 -2.65 -3.15 0.38
C MET A 45 -3.12 -4.29 1.28
N GLY A 46 -2.62 -5.51 1.09
CA GLY A 46 -2.97 -6.67 1.92
C GLY A 46 -2.69 -6.43 3.40
N ASN A 47 -1.52 -5.87 3.73
CA ASN A 47 -1.18 -5.48 5.10
C ASN A 47 -2.04 -4.30 5.59
N GLY A 48 -2.35 -3.33 4.73
CA GLY A 48 -3.28 -2.23 5.05
C GLY A 48 -4.68 -2.73 5.41
N PHE A 49 -5.21 -3.70 4.66
CA PHE A 49 -6.49 -4.36 4.95
C PHE A 49 -6.44 -5.20 6.23
N LYS A 50 -5.36 -5.96 6.44
CA LYS A 50 -5.16 -6.73 7.69
C LYS A 50 -5.09 -5.80 8.91
N THR A 51 -4.45 -4.65 8.76
CA THR A 51 -4.36 -3.62 9.79
C THR A 51 -5.74 -2.97 10.01
N LYS A 52 -6.53 -2.67 8.96
CA LYS A 52 -7.95 -2.26 9.10
C LYS A 52 -8.72 -3.27 9.93
N LYS A 53 -8.64 -4.55 9.58
CA LYS A 53 -9.36 -5.63 10.25
C LYS A 53 -9.02 -5.70 11.74
N LYS A 54 -7.71 -5.75 12.06
CA LYS A 54 -7.23 -5.80 13.45
C LYS A 54 -7.71 -4.61 14.27
N MET A 55 -7.71 -3.40 13.69
CA MET A 55 -8.18 -2.20 14.37
C MET A 55 -9.70 -2.16 14.57
N ARG A 56 -10.46 -2.83 13.70
CA ARG A 56 -11.92 -2.99 13.85
C ARG A 56 -12.25 -4.01 14.94
N GLU A 57 -11.48 -5.10 15.01
CA GLU A 57 -11.59 -6.12 16.07
C GLU A 57 -11.23 -5.56 17.46
N GLN A 58 -10.33 -4.57 17.51
CA GLN A 58 -9.94 -3.87 18.74
C GLN A 58 -10.93 -2.76 19.16
N GLY A 59 -12.07 -2.58 18.47
CA GLY A 59 -13.05 -1.54 18.78
C GLY A 59 -12.56 -0.12 18.56
N LEU A 60 -11.45 0.06 17.84
CA LEU A 60 -10.81 1.36 17.61
C LEU A 60 -11.40 2.07 16.36
N PHE A 61 -12.56 1.63 15.88
CA PHE A 61 -13.28 2.14 14.71
C PHE A 61 -14.77 2.24 14.99
#